data_AF-A0A6J6HME5-F1
#
_entry.id   AF-A0A6J6HME5-F1
#
_cell.length_a   1.000
_cell.length_b   1.000
_cell.length_c   1.000
_cell.angle_alpha   90.00
_cell.angle_beta   90.00
_cell.angle_gamma   90.00
#
_symmetry.space_group_name_H-M   'P 1'
#
loop_
_entity.id
_entity.type
_entity.pdbx_description
1 polymer ?
#
loop_
_entity_poly.entity_id
_entity_poly.type
_entity_poly.pdbx_seq_one_letter_code
_entity_poly.pdbx_strand_id
1 'polypeptide(L)'
;MPALDSFSKEVIHAGDLGAGLALKLARNAAGYICMSAMHEAMQIAATSGVPLDVLQHTIAETGVFEQALSPFLFGGPAPLSDADSDSLREILAHLSALGEKDLDQALALAEALGVDVPVAETTRRTFHRVARL
;
A
#
# COMPACT_ATOMS: atom_id res chain seq x y z
N MET A 1 -24.41 9.66 -18.47
CA MET A 1 -24.96 8.79 -19.54
C MET A 1 -26.27 8.25 -18.99
N PRO A 2 -27.46 8.64 -19.52
CA PRO A 2 -28.72 8.54 -18.77
C PRO A 2 -29.06 7.13 -18.25
N ALA A 3 -28.67 6.08 -18.97
CA ALA A 3 -28.87 4.71 -18.52
C ALA A 3 -27.95 4.33 -17.33
N LEU A 4 -26.67 4.70 -17.36
CA LEU A 4 -25.70 4.34 -16.32
C LEU A 4 -25.92 5.14 -15.03
N ASP A 5 -26.35 6.39 -15.16
CA ASP A 5 -26.57 7.31 -14.04
C ASP A 5 -27.73 6.84 -13.13
N SER A 6 -28.61 5.98 -13.64
CA SER A 6 -29.74 5.43 -12.87
C SER A 6 -29.32 4.42 -11.79
N PHE A 7 -28.14 3.82 -11.89
CA PHE A 7 -27.65 2.80 -10.95
C PHE A 7 -26.19 2.96 -10.53
N SER A 8 -25.50 4.02 -10.99
CA SER A 8 -24.10 4.28 -10.69
C SER A 8 -23.95 5.65 -10.01
N LYS A 9 -23.18 5.71 -8.91
CA LYS A 9 -22.84 7.00 -8.26
C LYS A 9 -21.81 7.80 -9.05
N GLU A 10 -20.95 7.12 -9.79
CA GLU A 10 -19.88 7.71 -10.60
C GLU A 10 -19.67 6.84 -11.84
N VAL A 11 -19.36 7.48 -12.97
CA VAL A 11 -19.05 6.81 -14.24
C VAL A 11 -17.68 7.30 -14.71
N ILE A 12 -16.71 6.38 -14.75
CA ILE A 12 -15.33 6.68 -15.15
C ILE A 12 -15.09 6.22 -16.59
N HIS A 13 -14.69 7.14 -17.46
CA HIS A 13 -14.22 6.81 -18.82
C HIS A 13 -12.73 6.45 -18.77
N ALA A 14 -12.44 5.15 -18.67
CA ALA A 14 -11.09 4.64 -18.45
C ALA A 14 -10.13 4.76 -19.66
N GLY A 15 -10.63 5.06 -20.87
CA GLY A 15 -9.84 5.15 -22.09
C GLY A 15 -10.41 4.29 -23.22
N ASP A 16 -9.55 3.85 -24.13
CA ASP A 16 -9.92 3.03 -25.28
C ASP A 16 -10.47 1.64 -24.89
N LEU A 17 -10.92 0.89 -25.90
CA LEU A 17 -11.42 -0.48 -25.73
C LEU A 17 -10.41 -1.33 -24.93
N GLY A 18 -10.88 -1.91 -23.83
CA GLY A 18 -10.08 -2.73 -22.92
C GLY A 18 -9.61 -1.99 -21.66
N ALA A 19 -9.49 -0.67 -21.68
CA ALA A 19 -9.00 0.10 -20.53
C ALA A 19 -9.91 -0.03 -19.30
N GLY A 20 -11.24 -0.10 -19.49
CA GLY A 20 -12.19 -0.29 -18.39
C GLY A 20 -12.03 -1.63 -17.66
N LEU A 21 -11.74 -2.71 -18.39
CA LEU A 21 -11.48 -4.01 -17.78
C LEU A 21 -10.14 -4.02 -17.03
N ALA A 22 -9.10 -3.42 -17.63
CA ALA A 22 -7.79 -3.29 -16.99
C ALA A 22 -7.89 -2.51 -15.66
N LEU A 23 -8.59 -1.37 -15.66
CA LEU A 23 -8.82 -0.57 -14.44
C LEU A 23 -9.51 -1.38 -13.35
N LYS A 24 -10.57 -2.13 -13.69
CA LYS A 24 -11.29 -2.99 -12.75
C LYS A 24 -10.36 -4.04 -12.12
N LEU A 25 -9.58 -4.74 -12.94
CA LEU A 25 -8.66 -5.78 -12.46
C LEU A 25 -7.58 -5.19 -11.55
N ALA A 26 -6.97 -4.07 -11.94
CA ALA A 26 -5.98 -3.36 -11.13
C ALA A 26 -6.56 -2.93 -9.77
N ARG A 27 -7.76 -2.31 -9.77
CA ARG A 27 -8.45 -1.89 -8.54
C ARG A 27 -8.75 -3.07 -7.62
N ASN A 28 -9.22 -4.18 -8.18
CA ASN A 28 -9.52 -5.38 -7.39
C ASN A 28 -8.25 -6.02 -6.81
N ALA A 29 -7.19 -6.13 -7.61
CA ALA A 29 -5.90 -6.65 -7.15
C ALA A 29 -5.34 -5.81 -5.99
N ALA A 30 -5.37 -4.47 -6.09
CA ALA A 30 -4.96 -3.59 -4.99
C ALA A 30 -5.75 -3.87 -3.70
N GLY A 31 -7.07 -4.02 -3.81
CA GLY A 31 -7.92 -4.38 -2.68
C GLY A 31 -7.53 -5.72 -2.03
N TYR A 32 -7.29 -6.75 -2.83
CA TYR A 32 -6.89 -8.07 -2.31
C TYR A 32 -5.49 -8.06 -1.68
N ILE A 33 -4.54 -7.32 -2.24
CA ILE A 33 -3.20 -7.15 -1.64
C ILE A 33 -3.32 -6.46 -0.27
N CYS A 34 -4.12 -5.40 -0.17
CA CYS A 34 -4.39 -4.76 1.13
C CYS A 34 -5.05 -5.71 2.13
N MET A 35 -5.98 -6.56 1.69
CA MET A 35 -6.58 -7.59 2.55
C MET A 35 -5.54 -8.60 3.05
N SER A 36 -4.63 -9.07 2.18
CA SER A 36 -3.54 -9.97 2.58
C SER A 36 -2.57 -9.29 3.56
N ALA A 37 -2.19 -8.03 3.31
CA ALA A 37 -1.33 -7.27 4.23
C ALA A 37 -2.00 -7.09 5.61
N MET A 38 -3.30 -6.78 5.62
CA MET A 38 -4.07 -6.68 6.86
C MET A 38 -4.12 -8.02 7.62
N HIS A 39 -4.27 -9.12 6.90
CA HIS A 39 -4.28 -10.45 7.50
C HIS A 39 -2.97 -10.77 8.22
N GLU A 40 -1.81 -10.50 7.62
CA GLU A 40 -0.51 -10.67 8.28
C GLU A 40 -0.35 -9.74 9.50
N ALA A 41 -0.77 -8.48 9.39
CA ALA A 41 -0.76 -7.55 10.52
C ALA A 41 -1.62 -8.05 11.69
N MET A 42 -2.79 -8.63 11.41
CA MET A 42 -3.63 -9.26 12.42
C MET A 42 -2.97 -10.49 13.05
N GLN A 43 -2.25 -11.31 12.28
CA GLN A 43 -1.52 -12.47 12.81
C GLN A 43 -0.39 -12.04 13.75
N ILE A 44 0.40 -11.02 13.37
CA ILE A 44 1.44 -10.44 14.23
C ILE A 44 0.81 -9.89 15.52
N ALA A 45 -0.24 -9.07 15.40
CA ALA A 45 -0.91 -8.45 16.54
C ALA A 45 -1.49 -9.50 17.51
N ALA A 46 -2.26 -10.45 17.01
CA ALA A 46 -2.87 -11.49 17.82
C ALA A 46 -1.83 -12.36 18.55
N THR A 47 -0.75 -12.74 17.85
CA THR A 47 0.33 -13.55 18.44
C THR A 47 1.15 -12.77 19.45
N SER A 48 1.26 -11.45 19.28
CA SER A 48 1.91 -10.53 20.22
C SER A 48 1.04 -10.13 21.42
N GLY A 49 -0.21 -10.63 21.50
CA GLY A 49 -1.16 -10.27 22.55
C GLY A 49 -1.78 -8.88 22.40
N VAL A 50 -1.66 -8.26 21.22
CA VAL A 50 -2.29 -6.98 20.89
C VAL A 50 -3.75 -7.23 20.48
N PRO A 51 -4.74 -6.62 21.15
CA PRO A 51 -6.15 -6.74 20.77
C PRO A 51 -6.41 -6.21 19.35
N LEU A 52 -7.22 -6.92 18.57
CA LEU A 52 -7.48 -6.56 17.16
C LEU A 52 -8.32 -5.28 17.02
N ASP A 53 -9.12 -4.94 18.01
CA ASP A 53 -9.85 -3.67 18.09
C ASP A 53 -8.90 -2.48 18.26
N VAL A 54 -7.81 -2.65 19.04
CA VAL A 54 -6.74 -1.66 19.17
C VAL A 54 -5.97 -1.50 17.86
N LEU A 55 -5.66 -2.61 17.17
CA LEU A 55 -5.06 -2.57 15.83
C LEU A 55 -5.97 -1.83 14.85
N GLN A 56 -7.24 -2.20 14.80
CA GLN A 56 -8.23 -1.59 13.91
C GLN A 56 -8.35 -0.08 14.16
N HIS A 57 -8.42 0.34 15.43
CA HIS A 57 -8.48 1.74 15.81
C HIS A 57 -7.23 2.49 15.35
N THR A 58 -6.04 1.95 15.65
CA THR A 58 -4.77 2.56 15.24
C THR A 58 -4.68 2.74 13.73
N ILE A 59 -5.05 1.72 12.95
CA ILE A 59 -5.01 1.76 11.48
C ILE A 59 -5.99 2.81 10.93
N ALA A 60 -7.16 2.94 11.54
CA ALA A 60 -8.15 3.95 11.15
C ALA A 60 -7.68 5.38 11.49
N GLU A 61 -7.01 5.58 12.64
CA GLU A 61 -6.52 6.91 13.04
C GLU A 61 -5.25 7.35 12.28
N THR A 62 -4.37 6.41 11.94
CA THR A 62 -3.10 6.69 11.23
C THR A 62 -3.27 6.87 9.72
N GLY A 63 -4.48 6.70 9.19
CA GLY A 63 -4.75 6.87 7.78
C GLY A 63 -3.90 5.96 6.89
N VAL A 64 -3.77 4.67 7.24
CA VAL A 64 -2.97 3.71 6.47
C VAL A 64 -3.47 3.59 5.01
N PHE A 65 -4.76 3.79 4.79
CA PHE A 65 -5.33 3.82 3.44
C PHE A 65 -4.85 5.04 2.65
N GLU A 66 -4.71 6.20 3.28
CA GLU A 66 -4.12 7.40 2.70
C GLU A 66 -2.64 7.17 2.37
N GLN A 67 -1.91 6.47 3.23
CA GLN A 67 -0.52 6.06 2.94
C GLN A 67 -0.44 5.12 1.73
N ALA A 68 -1.40 4.21 1.55
CA ALA A 68 -1.48 3.36 0.37
C ALA A 68 -1.73 4.15 -0.93
N LEU A 69 -2.32 5.35 -0.84
CA LEU A 69 -2.54 6.26 -1.97
C LEU A 69 -1.35 7.21 -2.21
N SER A 70 -0.40 7.29 -1.28
CA SER A 70 0.73 8.23 -1.35
C SER A 70 1.56 8.16 -2.64
N PRO A 71 1.77 7.00 -3.31
CA PRO A 71 2.49 6.98 -4.58
C PRO A 71 1.83 7.83 -5.68
N PHE A 72 0.51 7.99 -5.67
CA PHE A 72 -0.19 8.89 -6.61
C PHE A 72 0.14 10.37 -6.32
N LEU A 73 0.31 10.73 -5.05
CA LEU A 73 0.73 12.08 -4.63
C LEU A 73 2.19 12.37 -4.99
N PHE A 74 3.01 11.32 -5.07
CA PHE A 74 4.43 11.42 -5.41
C PHE A 74 4.72 11.30 -6.91
N GLY A 75 3.71 11.42 -7.78
CA GLY A 75 3.92 11.40 -9.24
C GLY A 75 3.91 10.00 -9.88
N GLY A 76 3.48 8.97 -9.15
CA GLY A 76 3.25 7.63 -9.68
C GLY A 76 4.49 6.72 -9.66
N PRO A 77 4.45 5.59 -10.40
CA PRO A 77 5.43 4.52 -10.26
C PRO A 77 6.71 4.68 -11.11
N ALA A 78 6.78 5.69 -11.99
CA ALA A 78 7.94 5.92 -12.84
C ALA A 78 9.16 6.36 -12.00
N PRO A 79 10.42 6.01 -12.34
CA PRO A 79 11.59 6.48 -11.60
C PRO A 79 11.65 8.01 -11.50
N LEU A 80 12.34 8.54 -10.48
CA LEU A 80 12.63 9.98 -10.44
C LEU A 80 13.53 10.38 -11.61
N SER A 81 13.25 11.55 -12.18
CA SER A 81 14.02 12.18 -13.25
C SER A 81 14.76 13.43 -12.73
N ASP A 82 15.66 13.97 -13.54
CA ASP A 82 16.35 15.23 -13.21
C ASP A 82 15.40 16.45 -13.19
N ALA A 83 14.18 16.30 -13.70
CA ALA A 83 13.15 17.33 -13.66
C ALA A 83 12.35 17.33 -12.33
N ASP A 84 12.48 16.28 -11.51
CA ASP A 84 11.80 16.20 -10.21
C ASP A 84 12.53 17.04 -9.15
N SER A 85 11.79 17.71 -8.28
CA SER A 85 12.35 18.60 -7.25
C SER A 85 13.20 17.86 -6.22
N ASP A 86 14.26 18.51 -5.72
CA ASP A 86 15.10 17.99 -4.63
C ASP A 86 14.27 17.65 -3.37
N SER A 87 13.25 18.45 -3.05
CA SER A 87 12.36 18.17 -1.91
C SER A 87 11.62 16.84 -2.04
N LEU A 88 11.14 16.50 -3.25
CA LEU A 88 10.47 15.22 -3.50
C LEU A 88 11.48 14.07 -3.33
N ARG A 89 12.70 14.24 -3.82
CA ARG A 89 13.78 13.26 -3.68
C ARG A 89 14.14 13.03 -2.21
N GLU A 90 14.23 14.09 -1.40
CA GLU A 90 14.46 13.99 0.04
C GLU A 90 13.32 13.27 0.78
N ILE A 91 12.06 13.60 0.45
CA ILE A 91 10.88 12.95 1.03
C ILE A 91 10.90 11.44 0.74
N LEU A 92 11.16 11.06 -0.51
CA LEU A 92 11.19 9.67 -0.93
C LEU A 92 12.38 8.90 -0.34
N ALA A 93 13.54 9.56 -0.18
CA ALA A 93 14.69 8.97 0.49
C ALA A 93 14.40 8.70 1.97
N HIS A 94 13.77 9.65 2.64
CA HIS A 94 13.35 9.49 4.02
C HIS A 94 12.29 8.38 4.18
N LEU A 95 11.28 8.35 3.29
CA LEU A 95 10.27 7.30 3.25
C LEU A 95 10.92 5.92 3.07
N SER A 96 11.85 5.79 2.13
CA SER A 96 12.57 4.55 1.87
C SER A 96 13.28 4.07 3.14
N ALA A 97 14.11 4.92 3.74
CA ALA A 97 14.88 4.56 4.93
C ALA A 97 13.98 4.17 6.11
N LEU A 98 12.89 4.90 6.33
CA LEU A 98 11.96 4.62 7.44
C LEU A 98 11.21 3.31 7.21
N GLY A 99 10.64 3.12 6.02
CA GLY A 99 9.88 1.91 5.72
C GLY A 99 10.76 0.66 5.68
N GLU A 100 11.98 0.73 5.18
CA GLU A 100 12.93 -0.39 5.26
C GLU A 100 13.24 -0.77 6.71
N LYS A 101 13.53 0.22 7.56
CA LYS A 101 13.78 0.00 8.99
C LYS A 101 12.58 -0.67 9.66
N ASP A 102 11.38 -0.15 9.46
CA ASP A 102 10.17 -0.66 10.12
C ASP A 102 9.81 -2.07 9.64
N LEU A 103 9.99 -2.35 8.34
CA LEU A 103 9.81 -3.69 7.77
C LEU A 103 10.83 -4.69 8.31
N ASP A 104 12.10 -4.29 8.46
CA ASP A 104 13.13 -5.15 9.08
C ASP A 104 12.77 -5.49 10.54
N GLN A 105 12.26 -4.51 11.30
CA GLN A 105 11.80 -4.74 12.68
C GLN A 105 10.58 -5.66 12.75
N ALA A 106 9.63 -5.52 11.81
CA ALA A 106 8.45 -6.37 11.73
C ALA A 106 8.81 -7.82 11.38
N LEU A 107 9.71 -8.03 10.43
CA LEU A 107 10.19 -9.37 10.05
C LEU A 107 10.95 -10.06 11.18
N ALA A 108 11.83 -9.33 11.89
CA ALA A 108 12.53 -9.88 13.06
C ALA A 108 11.56 -10.29 14.18
N LEU A 109 10.48 -9.52 14.39
CA LEU A 109 9.43 -9.89 15.34
C LEU A 109 8.66 -11.14 14.90
N ALA A 110 8.27 -11.22 13.63
CA ALA A 110 7.57 -12.38 13.08
C ALA A 110 8.40 -13.67 13.20
N GLU A 111 9.71 -13.59 12.91
CA GLU A 111 10.65 -14.69 13.10
C GLU A 111 10.71 -15.15 14.56
N ALA A 112 10.83 -14.20 15.50
CA ALA A 112 10.87 -14.51 16.94
C ALA A 112 9.57 -15.18 17.45
N LEU A 113 8.43 -14.91 16.81
CA LEU A 113 7.12 -15.46 17.16
C LEU A 113 6.77 -16.74 16.37
N GLY A 114 7.57 -17.14 15.38
CA GLY A 114 7.30 -18.29 14.53
C GLY A 114 6.09 -18.11 13.60
N VAL A 115 5.83 -16.88 13.14
CA VAL A 115 4.71 -16.53 12.25
C VAL A 115 5.25 -16.31 10.82
N ASP A 116 4.62 -16.97 9.84
CA ASP A 116 4.94 -16.79 8.42
C ASP A 116 4.27 -15.52 7.86
N VAL A 117 5.07 -14.64 7.23
CA VAL A 117 4.65 -13.31 6.75
C VAL A 117 5.17 -13.00 5.33
N PRO A 118 4.78 -13.82 4.32
CA PRO A 118 5.36 -13.77 2.97
C PRO A 118 5.09 -12.45 2.22
N VAL A 119 4.01 -11.73 2.52
CA VAL A 119 3.73 -10.41 1.92
C VAL A 119 4.64 -9.34 2.54
N ALA A 120 4.85 -9.35 3.87
CA ALA A 120 5.83 -8.47 4.51
C ALA A 120 7.26 -8.69 3.96
N GLU A 121 7.68 -9.94 3.77
CA GLU A 121 8.98 -10.28 3.17
C GLU A 121 9.13 -9.75 1.75
N THR A 122 8.08 -9.96 0.93
CA THR A 122 8.07 -9.49 -0.45
C THR A 122 8.05 -7.96 -0.51
N THR A 123 7.30 -7.32 0.38
CA THR A 123 7.26 -5.87 0.51
C THR A 123 8.62 -5.32 0.88
N ARG A 124 9.30 -5.87 1.90
CA ARG A 124 10.64 -5.45 2.30
C ARG A 124 11.65 -5.51 1.16
N ARG A 125 11.64 -6.62 0.41
CA ARG A 125 12.52 -6.84 -0.76
C ARG A 125 12.26 -5.87 -1.91
N THR A 126 11.05 -5.34 -2.01
CA THR A 126 10.63 -4.49 -3.13
C THR A 126 10.36 -3.04 -2.74
N PHE A 127 10.54 -2.68 -1.47
CA PHE A 127 10.12 -1.38 -0.93
C PHE A 127 10.80 -0.19 -1.62
N HIS A 128 12.08 -0.31 -1.99
CA HIS A 128 12.81 0.71 -2.76
C HIS A 128 12.06 1.14 -4.04
N ARG A 129 11.33 0.22 -4.69
CA ARG A 129 10.55 0.52 -5.90
C ARG A 129 9.38 1.47 -5.61
N VAL A 130 8.82 1.41 -4.41
CA VAL A 130 7.78 2.36 -3.95
C VAL A 130 8.38 3.74 -3.72
N ALA A 131 9.62 3.80 -3.22
CA ALA A 131 10.35 5.04 -3.04
C ALA A 131 10.89 5.67 -4.35
N ARG A 132 10.79 4.97 -5.49
CA ARG A 132 11.29 5.45 -6.81
C ARG A 132 12.80 5.78 -6.81
N LEU A 133 13.56 5.16 -5.92
CA LEU A 133 15.01 5.30 -5.71
C LEU A 133 15.73 3.99 -6.05
#